data_AF-A0A7S4RY67-F1
#
_entry.id   AF-A0A7S4RY67-F1
#
_cell.length_a   1.000
_cell.length_b   1.000
_cell.length_c   1.000
_cell.angle_alpha   90.00
_cell.angle_beta   90.00
_cell.angle_gamma   90.00
#
_symmetry.space_group_name_H-M   'P 1'
#
loop_
_entity.id
_entity.type
_entity.pdbx_description
1 polymer ?
#
loop_
_entity_poly.entity_id
_entity_poly.type
_entity_poly.pdbx_seq_one_letter_code
_entity_poly.pdbx_strand_id
1 'polypeptide(L)'
;ATYGLTGIESQTFTFKSACGYDIDLTGWTETALCFEGFGRDISGTATAVVRGLKVGSSYDFKVWQIAYLYGGANPLAVNGVSLGETMTTYNTDPSATGSATADSTGRITFTFSRAASHVSISGIAISEVP
;
A
#
# COMPACT_ATOMS: atom_id res chain seq x y z
N ALA A 1 -10.76 -19.47 5.50
CA ALA A 1 -9.77 -18.39 5.53
C ALA A 1 -8.63 -18.84 6.42
N THR A 2 -7.41 -18.93 5.91
CA THR A 2 -6.25 -19.31 6.73
C THR A 2 -5.82 -18.08 7.52
N TYR A 3 -5.85 -18.21 8.85
CA TYR A 3 -5.80 -17.14 9.85
C TYR A 3 -4.52 -16.30 9.80
N GLY A 4 -4.66 -15.02 9.46
CA GLY A 4 -3.71 -13.99 9.89
C GLY A 4 -4.25 -13.20 11.08
N LEU A 5 -3.64 -12.06 11.38
CA LEU A 5 -4.09 -11.17 12.44
C LEU A 5 -5.40 -10.49 12.04
N THR A 6 -6.26 -10.18 13.00
CA THR A 6 -7.53 -9.44 12.79
C THR A 6 -7.69 -8.38 13.88
N GLY A 7 -8.45 -7.32 13.63
CA GLY A 7 -8.65 -6.23 14.61
C GLY A 7 -7.38 -5.39 14.81
N ILE A 8 -6.60 -5.22 13.74
CA ILE A 8 -5.29 -4.57 13.76
C ILE A 8 -5.33 -3.12 13.24
N GLU A 9 -6.51 -2.52 13.09
CA GLU A 9 -6.69 -1.20 12.47
C GLU A 9 -6.09 -0.03 13.25
N SER A 10 -5.84 -0.22 14.55
CA SER A 10 -5.14 0.75 15.41
C SER A 10 -3.62 0.52 15.46
N GLN A 11 -3.12 -0.55 14.85
CA GLN A 11 -1.71 -0.92 14.89
C GLN A 11 -0.95 -0.35 13.69
N THR A 12 0.37 -0.27 13.85
CA THR A 12 1.30 0.06 12.76
C THR A 12 2.36 -1.03 12.66
N PHE A 13 2.56 -1.54 11.45
CA PHE A 13 3.58 -2.54 11.16
C PHE A 13 4.67 -1.92 10.29
N THR A 14 5.93 -2.04 10.70
CA THR A 14 7.06 -1.53 9.93
C THR A 14 7.79 -2.67 9.22
N PHE A 15 8.00 -2.52 7.92
CA PHE A 15 8.75 -3.45 7.08
C PHE A 15 9.91 -2.74 6.40
N LYS A 16 10.95 -3.49 6.03
CA LYS A 16 12.04 -2.96 5.22
C LYS A 16 11.84 -3.36 3.76
N SER A 17 11.86 -2.39 2.86
CA SER A 17 11.81 -2.62 1.41
C SER A 17 13.12 -3.28 0.94
N ALA A 18 13.10 -3.92 -0.24
CA ALA A 18 14.30 -4.50 -0.83
C ALA A 18 15.43 -3.48 -1.06
N CYS A 19 15.08 -2.19 -1.22
CA CYS A 19 16.02 -1.08 -1.38
C CYS A 19 16.44 -0.44 -0.04
N GLY A 20 16.03 -1.02 1.10
CA GLY A 20 16.50 -0.63 2.43
C GLY A 20 15.64 0.43 3.16
N TYR A 21 14.59 0.97 2.52
CA TYR A 21 13.69 1.95 3.13
C TYR A 21 12.69 1.30 4.08
N ASP A 22 12.28 2.04 5.12
CA ASP A 22 11.25 1.56 6.03
C ASP A 22 9.85 1.91 5.49
N ILE A 23 8.91 0.99 5.62
CA ILE A 23 7.52 1.13 5.19
C ILE A 23 6.63 0.89 6.40
N ASP A 24 5.87 1.89 6.83
CA ASP A 24 4.88 1.77 7.89
C ASP A 24 3.49 1.51 7.29
N LEU A 25 2.85 0.42 7.69
CA LEU A 25 1.49 0.06 7.32
C LEU A 25 0.55 0.34 8.50
N THR A 26 -0.43 1.23 8.31
CA THR A 26 -1.38 1.64 9.37
C THR A 26 -2.81 1.61 8.83
N GLY A 27 -3.79 1.26 9.68
CA GLY A 27 -5.21 1.25 9.31
C GLY A 27 -5.65 0.01 8.54
N TRP A 28 -4.88 -1.06 8.54
CA TRP A 28 -5.28 -2.35 7.98
C TRP A 28 -6.07 -3.14 9.03
N THR A 29 -7.11 -3.88 8.67
CA THR A 29 -7.95 -4.60 9.64
C THR A 29 -7.51 -6.04 9.84
N GLU A 30 -6.84 -6.62 8.84
CA GLU A 30 -6.41 -8.01 8.87
C GLU A 30 -5.16 -8.28 8.04
N THR A 31 -4.51 -9.40 8.33
CA THR A 31 -3.61 -10.07 7.38
C THR A 31 -4.22 -11.38 6.92
N ALA A 32 -4.04 -11.74 5.66
CA ALA A 32 -4.56 -13.00 5.14
C ALA A 32 -3.79 -13.48 3.91
N LEU A 33 -3.73 -14.81 3.73
CA LEU A 33 -3.18 -15.41 2.52
C LEU A 33 -3.93 -14.97 1.25
N CYS A 34 -5.23 -14.66 1.36
CA CYS A 34 -5.98 -14.16 0.20
C CYS A 34 -5.47 -12.81 -0.30
N PHE A 35 -4.78 -12.03 0.53
CA PHE A 35 -4.19 -10.74 0.13
C PHE A 35 -2.67 -10.80 -0.06
N GLU A 36 -2.03 -11.94 0.26
CA GLU A 36 -0.58 -12.06 0.41
C GLU A 36 0.04 -10.92 1.24
N GLY A 37 -0.72 -10.43 2.22
CA GLY A 37 -0.42 -9.18 2.90
C GLY A 37 -1.59 -8.73 3.76
N PHE A 38 -1.91 -7.45 3.66
CA PHE A 38 -2.90 -6.78 4.50
C PHE A 38 -4.20 -6.50 3.75
N GLY A 39 -5.31 -6.59 4.47
CA GLY A 39 -6.64 -6.23 4.00
C GLY A 39 -7.29 -5.17 4.88
N ARG A 40 -8.20 -4.39 4.30
CA ARG A 40 -9.14 -3.54 5.03
C ARG A 40 -10.57 -3.80 4.54
N ASP A 41 -11.43 -4.20 5.47
CA ASP A 41 -12.83 -4.59 5.23
C ASP A 41 -13.86 -3.61 5.85
N ILE A 42 -13.40 -2.62 6.62
CA ILE A 42 -14.22 -1.53 7.16
C ILE A 42 -14.08 -0.25 6.34
N SER A 43 -15.09 0.62 6.40
CA SER A 43 -15.09 1.92 5.70
C SER A 43 -13.89 2.79 6.08
N GLY A 44 -13.41 3.60 5.13
CA GLY A 44 -12.29 4.54 5.33
C GLY A 44 -11.03 4.08 4.61
N THR A 45 -9.88 4.48 5.14
CA THR A 45 -8.58 4.36 4.46
C THR A 45 -7.56 3.58 5.28
N ALA A 46 -6.63 2.93 4.59
CA ALA A 46 -5.38 2.43 5.13
C ALA A 46 -4.19 3.12 4.43
N THR A 47 -3.04 3.17 5.09
CA THR A 47 -1.84 3.81 4.53
C THR A 47 -0.64 2.87 4.49
N ALA A 48 0.24 3.15 3.53
CA ALA A 48 1.61 2.70 3.53
C ALA A 48 2.52 3.92 3.39
N VAL A 49 3.37 4.16 4.40
CA VAL A 49 4.26 5.33 4.43
C VAL A 49 5.71 4.86 4.30
N VAL A 50 6.34 5.19 3.18
CA VAL A 50 7.77 4.96 2.99
C VAL A 50 8.55 6.09 3.66
N ARG A 51 9.58 5.76 4.44
CA ARG A 51 10.41 6.70 5.21
C ARG A 51 11.89 6.52 4.92
N GLY A 52 12.68 7.55 5.26
CA GLY A 52 14.13 7.56 5.06
C GLY A 52 14.52 7.90 3.62
N LEU A 53 13.59 8.49 2.86
CA LEU A 53 13.85 8.98 1.51
C LEU A 53 14.59 10.32 1.59
N LYS A 54 15.43 10.59 0.61
CA LYS A 54 16.05 11.91 0.43
C LYS A 54 14.98 12.95 0.09
N VAL A 55 14.84 13.95 0.97
CA VAL A 55 13.87 15.05 0.84
C VAL A 55 13.92 15.68 -0.55
N GLY A 56 12.75 15.90 -1.16
CA GLY A 56 12.61 16.56 -2.45
C GLY A 56 13.09 15.74 -3.66
N SER A 57 13.61 14.53 -3.46
CA SER A 57 14.01 13.66 -4.56
C SER A 57 12.81 12.88 -5.10
N SER A 58 12.83 12.58 -6.40
CA SER A 58 11.78 11.80 -7.06
C SER A 58 12.08 10.31 -6.98
N TYR A 59 11.04 9.51 -6.83
CA TYR A 59 11.12 8.06 -6.72
C TYR A 59 10.09 7.42 -7.63
N ASP A 60 10.52 6.41 -8.38
CA ASP A 60 9.61 5.50 -9.05
C ASP A 60 9.07 4.49 -8.05
N PHE A 61 7.78 4.17 -8.18
CA PHE A 61 7.10 3.21 -7.34
C PHE A 61 6.31 2.16 -8.14
N LYS A 62 6.13 1.01 -7.49
CA LYS A 62 5.19 -0.04 -7.89
C LYS A 62 4.40 -0.49 -6.68
N VAL A 63 3.10 -0.73 -6.86
CA VAL A 63 2.16 -1.17 -5.82
C VAL A 63 1.47 -2.45 -6.27
N TRP A 64 1.46 -3.46 -5.40
CA TRP A 64 0.74 -4.71 -5.61
C TRP A 64 -0.45 -4.81 -4.65
N GLN A 65 -1.62 -5.09 -5.23
CA GLN A 65 -2.87 -5.32 -4.53
C GLN A 65 -3.39 -6.68 -4.99
N ILE A 66 -2.94 -7.75 -4.35
CA ILE A 66 -3.40 -9.11 -4.65
C ILE A 66 -4.64 -9.38 -3.80
N ALA A 67 -5.65 -10.03 -4.38
CA ALA A 67 -6.84 -10.47 -3.64
C ALA A 67 -7.47 -11.71 -4.28
N TYR A 68 -7.12 -12.91 -3.79
CA TYR A 68 -7.72 -14.19 -4.20
C TYR A 68 -9.21 -14.30 -3.85
N LEU A 69 -9.63 -13.58 -2.82
CA LEU A 69 -11.02 -13.44 -2.40
C LEU A 69 -11.29 -11.96 -2.13
N TYR A 70 -12.54 -11.54 -2.35
CA TYR A 70 -13.02 -10.19 -2.04
C TYR A 70 -12.31 -9.04 -2.77
N GLY A 71 -11.71 -9.34 -3.92
CA GLY A 71 -11.12 -8.34 -4.80
C GLY A 71 -12.12 -7.32 -5.32
N GLY A 72 -11.62 -6.18 -5.77
CA GLY A 72 -12.43 -5.06 -6.23
C GLY A 72 -11.60 -3.83 -6.61
N ALA A 73 -12.25 -2.90 -7.30
CA ALA A 73 -11.68 -1.61 -7.62
C ALA A 73 -11.68 -0.73 -6.36
N ASN A 74 -10.53 -0.14 -6.04
CA ASN A 74 -10.36 0.72 -4.87
C ASN A 74 -9.51 1.94 -5.23
N PRO A 75 -9.88 3.16 -4.78
CA PRO A 75 -9.06 4.34 -5.01
C PRO A 75 -7.69 4.27 -4.33
N LEU A 76 -6.66 4.68 -5.07
CA LEU A 76 -5.30 4.87 -4.57
C LEU A 76 -4.88 6.34 -4.76
N ALA A 77 -4.28 6.93 -3.73
CA ALA A 77 -3.63 8.23 -3.82
C ALA A 77 -2.18 8.14 -3.32
N VAL A 78 -1.30 8.93 -3.94
CA VAL A 78 0.12 9.04 -3.56
C VAL A 78 0.43 10.49 -3.24
N ASN A 79 0.90 10.76 -2.02
CA ASN A 79 1.07 12.11 -1.48
C ASN A 79 -0.18 13.00 -1.65
N GLY A 80 -1.36 12.39 -1.50
CA GLY A 80 -2.66 13.06 -1.66
C GLY A 80 -3.11 13.26 -3.11
N VAL A 81 -2.27 12.93 -4.11
CA VAL A 81 -2.64 12.98 -5.53
C VAL A 81 -3.33 11.66 -5.90
N SER A 82 -4.57 11.74 -6.37
CA SER A 82 -5.34 10.57 -6.79
C SER A 82 -4.76 9.94 -8.06
N LEU A 83 -4.65 8.61 -8.07
CA LEU A 83 -4.37 7.79 -9.26
C LEU A 83 -5.65 7.17 -9.83
N GLY A 84 -6.83 7.53 -9.30
CA GLY A 84 -8.09 6.89 -9.64
C GLY A 84 -8.24 5.53 -8.96
N GLU A 85 -9.16 4.72 -9.50
CA GLU A 85 -9.37 3.36 -9.02
C GLU A 85 -8.30 2.42 -9.55
N THR A 86 -7.80 1.58 -8.66
CA THR A 86 -6.88 0.50 -8.95
C THR A 86 -7.58 -0.83 -8.69
N MET A 87 -7.37 -1.79 -9.57
CA MET A 87 -8.00 -3.10 -9.49
C MET A 87 -7.05 -4.09 -8.84
N THR A 88 -7.57 -4.88 -7.90
CA THR A 88 -6.79 -6.01 -7.36
C THR A 88 -6.49 -7.02 -8.47
N THR A 89 -5.27 -7.57 -8.48
CA THR A 89 -4.84 -8.59 -9.43
C THR A 89 -4.78 -9.97 -8.77
N TYR A 90 -4.62 -11.00 -9.60
CA TYR A 90 -4.39 -12.39 -9.17
C TYR A 90 -3.04 -12.92 -9.67
N ASN A 91 -2.17 -12.00 -10.11
CA ASN A 91 -0.88 -12.30 -10.71
C ASN A 91 0.22 -11.45 -10.04
N THR A 92 1.45 -11.58 -10.52
CA THR A 92 2.61 -10.88 -9.97
C THR A 92 2.83 -9.48 -10.57
N ASP A 93 1.91 -9.00 -11.42
CA ASP A 93 2.05 -7.67 -12.03
C ASP A 93 1.62 -6.58 -11.05
N PRO A 94 2.27 -5.40 -11.08
CA PRO A 94 1.88 -4.29 -10.23
C PRO A 94 0.49 -3.77 -10.63
N SER A 95 -0.36 -3.56 -9.64
CA SER A 95 -1.69 -2.94 -9.79
C SER A 95 -1.61 -1.44 -10.09
N ALA A 96 -0.52 -0.79 -9.70
CA ALA A 96 -0.23 0.60 -10.01
C ALA A 96 1.28 0.85 -10.07
N THR A 97 1.67 1.77 -10.95
CA THR A 97 3.04 2.26 -11.10
C THR A 97 3.01 3.76 -11.31
N GLY A 98 4.08 4.45 -10.91
CA GLY A 98 4.22 5.88 -11.14
C GLY A 98 5.45 6.43 -10.46
N SER A 99 5.50 7.75 -10.32
CA SER A 99 6.57 8.45 -9.62
C SER A 99 6.01 9.44 -8.61
N ALA A 100 6.71 9.64 -7.50
CA ALA A 100 6.34 10.62 -6.49
C ALA A 100 7.58 11.24 -5.85
N THR A 101 7.46 12.50 -5.44
CA THR A 101 8.52 13.23 -4.76
C THR A 101 8.43 13.05 -3.26
N ALA A 102 9.53 12.71 -2.60
CA ALA A 102 9.58 12.65 -1.14
C ALA A 102 9.30 14.02 -0.53
N ASP A 103 8.42 14.05 0.47
CA ASP A 103 8.02 15.28 1.16
C ASP A 103 9.17 15.89 1.98
N SER A 104 8.89 17.01 2.65
CA SER A 104 9.86 17.73 3.49
C SER A 104 10.38 16.92 4.69
N THR A 105 9.77 15.76 4.98
CA THR A 105 10.18 14.83 6.04
C THR A 105 10.83 13.55 5.50
N GLY A 106 11.06 13.47 4.18
CA GLY A 106 11.67 12.31 3.55
C GLY A 106 10.70 11.13 3.45
N ARG A 107 9.42 11.41 3.18
CA ARG A 107 8.37 10.40 3.11
C ARG A 107 7.57 10.44 1.81
N ILE A 108 7.05 9.28 1.45
CA ILE A 108 5.98 9.15 0.45
C ILE A 108 4.84 8.35 1.09
N THR A 109 3.63 8.89 1.02
CA THR A 109 2.43 8.30 1.62
C THR A 109 1.52 7.76 0.52
N PHE A 110 1.26 6.47 0.57
CA PHE A 110 0.26 5.79 -0.23
C PHE A 110 -1.00 5.63 0.61
N THR A 111 -2.14 6.08 0.08
CA THR A 111 -3.44 6.02 0.75
C THR A 111 -4.40 5.17 -0.06
N PHE A 112 -4.83 4.07 0.54
CA PHE A 112 -5.76 3.11 -0.03
C PHE A 112 -7.14 3.36 0.56
N SER A 113 -8.13 3.65 -0.27
CA SER A 113 -9.51 3.88 0.17
C SER A 113 -10.35 2.67 -0.16
N ARG A 114 -11.03 2.08 0.84
CA ARG A 114 -11.92 0.95 0.60
C ARG A 114 -13.21 1.44 -0.07
N ALA A 115 -13.42 1.04 -1.33
CA ALA A 115 -14.65 1.26 -2.08
C ALA A 115 -15.37 -0.06 -2.40
N ALA A 116 -14.62 -1.15 -2.62
CA ALA A 116 -15.16 -2.49 -2.80
C ALA A 116 -15.41 -3.20 -1.46
N SER A 117 -15.67 -4.51 -1.51
CA SER A 117 -15.80 -5.33 -0.31
C SER A 117 -14.55 -5.25 0.57
N HIS A 118 -13.36 -5.31 -0.03
CA HIS A 118 -12.06 -5.14 0.64
C HIS A 118 -11.13 -4.29 -0.24
N VAL A 119 -10.14 -3.67 0.39
CA VAL A 119 -8.92 -3.17 -0.28
C VAL A 119 -7.72 -3.89 0.31
N SER A 120 -6.70 -4.17 -0.50
CA SER A 120 -5.52 -4.92 -0.06
C SER A 120 -4.22 -4.18 -0.34
N ILE A 121 -3.15 -4.62 0.31
CA ILE A 121 -1.77 -4.35 -0.06
C ILE A 121 -0.95 -5.61 0.14
N SER A 122 -0.19 -5.98 -0.89
CA SER A 122 0.69 -7.17 -0.87
C SER A 122 2.15 -6.75 -0.95
N GLY A 123 2.44 -5.59 -1.55
CA GLY A 123 3.80 -5.07 -1.63
C GLY A 123 3.89 -3.68 -2.20
N ILE A 124 4.99 -3.00 -1.85
CA ILE A 124 5.43 -1.73 -2.45
C ILE A 124 6.92 -1.85 -2.76
N ALA A 125 7.30 -1.43 -3.97
CA ALA A 125 8.68 -1.22 -4.35
C ALA A 125 8.88 0.26 -4.67
N ILE A 126 10.06 0.77 -4.31
CA ILE A 126 10.42 2.17 -4.49
C ILE A 126 11.91 2.28 -4.83
N SER A 127 12.27 3.18 -5.75
CA SER A 127 13.66 3.41 -6.17
C SER A 127 13.87 4.89 -6.48
N GLU A 128 15.00 5.47 -6.05
CA GLU A 128 15.36 6.85 -6.36
C GLU A 128 15.57 6.99 -7.87
N VAL A 129 14.97 8.02 -8.46
CA VAL A 129 15.24 8.38 -9.87
C VAL A 129 16.61 9.06 -9.92
N PRO A 130 17.54 8.60 -10.79
CA PRO A 130 18.89 9.18 -10.92
C PRO A 130 18.94 10.67 -11.22
#